data_AF-A0A2V9PFR2-F1
#
_entry.id   AF-A0A2V9PFR2-F1
#
_cell.length_a   1.000
_cell.length_b   1.000
_cell.length_c   1.000
_cell.angle_alpha   90.00
_cell.angle_beta   90.00
_cell.angle_gamma   90.00
#
_symmetry.space_group_name_H-M   'P 1'
#
loop_
_entity.id
_entity.type
_entity.pdbx_description
1 polymer ?
#
loop_
_entity_poly.entity_id
_entity_poly.type
_entity_poly.pdbx_seq_one_letter_code
_entity_poly.pdbx_strand_id
1 'polypeptide(L)'
;DGFRRDVKNRALILSRDAYLGSQRNGTMVWSSDIYPTWDAFKRQVPTGLDFTASGMAYWTNDVGGWQYLPAEHHPAHPPLLDPSDARENVGGYDDYPELYTRWFEYGTFLPIMRTHGSRKYNEVWSYGKQAEPILEKYLKLRYQLMPYLYSLGYKTYQTGAPFMRALFMDFPNDPNIADIRDEYMFGPAFLVAPVTEQGATSREVYLPAGTDWYNYWTNERVRGGQAIKVDAPIEVLPLFVRAGAIVPLGSAIENTGQEQKIEKVRVYPGADSEFTLYNDDGKTYAYEMGEFKTTHLRWDDAAQKLTRQGTPAWTEPDERILEIVKR
;
A
#
# COMPACT_ATOMS: atom_id res chain seq x y z
N ASP A 1 24.74 -12.68 12.62
CA ASP A 1 23.44 -13.37 12.76
C ASP A 1 22.44 -12.71 13.73
N GLY A 2 22.86 -11.80 14.63
CA GLY A 2 21.91 -10.97 15.40
C GLY A 2 20.85 -11.78 16.15
N PHE A 3 19.61 -11.30 16.20
CA PHE A 3 18.47 -12.02 16.79
C PHE A 3 18.25 -13.41 16.17
N ARG A 4 18.61 -13.62 14.91
CA ARG A 4 18.41 -14.91 14.22
C ARG A 4 19.18 -16.07 14.88
N ARG A 5 20.31 -15.76 15.54
CA ARG A 5 21.09 -16.75 16.31
C ARG A 5 20.36 -17.15 17.60
N ASP A 6 19.66 -16.22 18.22
CA ASP A 6 19.22 -16.33 19.61
C ASP A 6 17.72 -16.68 19.72
N VAL A 7 16.91 -16.49 18.66
CA VAL A 7 15.48 -16.84 18.64
C VAL A 7 15.08 -17.70 17.43
N LYS A 8 14.14 -18.64 17.63
CA LYS A 8 13.60 -19.52 16.58
C LYS A 8 12.50 -18.86 15.72
N ASN A 9 11.82 -17.85 16.29
CA ASN A 9 10.78 -17.08 15.61
C ASN A 9 11.37 -15.82 15.00
N ARG A 10 10.75 -15.32 13.93
CA ARG A 10 11.14 -14.07 13.27
C ARG A 10 11.14 -12.93 14.28
N ALA A 11 12.26 -12.23 14.35
CA ALA A 11 12.36 -11.00 15.12
C ALA A 11 11.71 -9.87 14.33
N LEU A 12 10.94 -9.05 15.04
CA LEU A 12 10.29 -7.88 14.50
C LEU A 12 10.58 -6.71 15.43
N ILE A 13 11.27 -5.71 14.92
CA ILE A 13 11.65 -4.50 15.67
C ILE A 13 11.01 -3.31 14.99
N LEU A 14 10.25 -2.52 15.74
CA LEU A 14 9.84 -1.20 15.29
C LEU A 14 10.81 -0.19 15.93
N SER A 15 11.59 0.51 15.10
CA SER A 15 12.62 1.46 15.55
C SER A 15 12.33 2.88 15.08
N ARG A 16 12.55 3.86 15.96
CA ARG A 16 12.33 5.28 15.68
C ARG A 16 13.50 5.93 14.96
N ASP A 17 14.60 5.19 14.85
CA ASP A 17 15.84 5.61 14.22
C ASP A 17 16.48 4.42 13.51
N ALA A 18 17.24 4.70 12.45
CA ALA A 18 17.95 3.69 11.69
C ALA A 18 19.18 4.25 10.99
N TYR A 19 20.10 3.35 10.70
CA TYR A 19 21.26 3.63 9.87
C TYR A 19 21.41 2.53 8.82
N LEU A 20 22.34 2.73 7.89
CA LEU A 20 22.62 1.76 6.83
C LEU A 20 22.85 0.36 7.42
N GLY A 21 22.08 -0.61 6.92
CA GLY A 21 22.14 -2.00 7.32
C GLY A 21 21.21 -2.38 8.48
N SER A 22 20.42 -1.46 9.05
CA SER A 22 19.41 -1.79 10.07
C SER A 22 18.43 -2.89 9.62
N GLN A 23 18.11 -2.97 8.34
CA GLN A 23 17.18 -3.96 7.77
C GLN A 23 17.60 -5.42 8.01
N ARG A 24 18.90 -5.69 8.24
CA ARG A 24 19.39 -7.06 8.53
C ARG A 24 18.89 -7.63 9.87
N ASN A 25 18.37 -6.76 10.75
CA ASN A 25 17.94 -7.11 12.10
C ASN A 25 16.41 -7.31 12.23
N GLY A 26 15.66 -7.36 11.13
CA GLY A 26 14.19 -7.41 11.18
C GLY A 26 13.56 -6.09 11.61
N THR A 27 14.25 -4.98 11.32
CA THR A 27 13.84 -3.63 11.70
C THR A 27 12.89 -3.01 10.67
N MET A 28 11.73 -2.59 11.15
CA MET A 28 10.83 -1.63 10.53
C MET A 28 11.09 -0.26 11.14
N VAL A 29 10.94 0.80 10.35
CA VAL A 29 11.19 2.17 10.81
C VAL A 29 9.95 3.02 10.61
N TRP A 30 9.69 3.92 11.55
CA TRP A 30 8.65 4.94 11.37
C TRP A 30 9.20 6.35 11.51
N SER A 31 8.50 7.32 10.90
CA SER A 31 8.92 8.73 10.87
C SER A 31 8.74 9.51 12.19
N SER A 32 8.55 8.82 13.32
CA SER A 32 8.52 9.41 14.66
C SER A 32 7.30 10.32 14.92
N ASP A 33 7.48 11.27 15.84
CA ASP A 33 6.45 12.07 16.53
C ASP A 33 5.90 13.23 15.67
N ILE A 34 5.36 12.91 14.48
CA ILE A 34 4.88 13.88 13.50
C ILE A 34 3.56 14.54 13.91
N TYR A 35 3.32 15.77 13.46
CA TYR A 35 2.08 16.49 13.76
C TYR A 35 0.88 15.97 12.96
N PRO A 36 -0.33 15.97 13.54
CA PRO A 36 -1.59 15.64 12.86
C PRO A 36 -2.02 16.79 11.93
N THR A 37 -1.27 17.07 10.85
CA THR A 37 -1.58 18.17 9.91
C THR A 37 -1.42 17.73 8.45
N TRP A 38 -2.09 18.44 7.54
CA TRP A 38 -1.97 18.20 6.09
C TRP A 38 -0.54 18.42 5.57
N ASP A 39 0.18 19.44 6.03
CA ASP A 39 1.60 19.64 5.66
C ASP A 39 2.48 18.47 6.12
N ALA A 40 2.28 17.98 7.35
CA ALA A 40 3.00 16.82 7.84
C ALA A 40 2.68 15.57 7.00
N PHE A 41 1.40 15.34 6.67
CA PHE A 41 0.97 14.24 5.79
C PHE A 41 1.64 14.32 4.42
N LYS A 42 1.56 15.49 3.76
CA LYS A 42 2.17 15.74 2.46
C LYS A 42 3.66 15.41 2.44
N ARG A 43 4.39 15.74 3.51
CA ARG A 43 5.82 15.42 3.66
C ARG A 43 6.10 13.95 3.89
N GLN A 44 5.15 13.16 4.37
CA GLN A 44 5.37 11.73 4.60
C GLN A 44 5.57 10.95 3.32
N VAL A 45 4.97 11.37 2.21
CA VAL A 45 5.14 10.68 0.92
C VAL A 45 6.60 10.71 0.47
N PRO A 46 7.23 11.89 0.25
CA PRO A 46 8.66 11.94 -0.10
C PRO A 46 9.55 11.37 0.99
N THR A 47 9.21 11.51 2.28
CA THR A 47 9.99 10.92 3.38
C THR A 47 10.09 9.40 3.26
N GLY A 48 8.97 8.72 2.98
CA GLY A 48 8.96 7.27 2.78
C GLY A 48 9.68 6.85 1.49
N LEU A 49 9.56 7.64 0.42
CA LEU A 49 10.26 7.38 -0.84
C LEU A 49 11.78 7.50 -0.70
N ASP A 50 12.27 8.56 -0.06
CA ASP A 50 13.70 8.75 0.20
C ASP A 50 14.25 7.64 1.11
N PHE A 51 13.49 7.27 2.14
CA PHE A 51 13.89 6.20 3.06
C PHE A 51 13.99 4.85 2.36
N THR A 52 12.99 4.48 1.55
CA THR A 52 12.97 3.20 0.84
C THR A 52 13.98 3.16 -0.31
N ALA A 53 14.18 4.27 -1.02
CA ALA A 53 15.25 4.43 -2.02
C ALA A 53 16.65 4.32 -1.40
N SER A 54 16.80 4.59 -0.10
CA SER A 54 18.05 4.41 0.65
C SER A 54 18.36 2.94 1.01
N GLY A 55 17.57 1.97 0.51
CA GLY A 55 17.83 0.53 0.67
C GLY A 55 17.19 -0.10 1.90
N MET A 56 16.23 0.58 2.54
CA MET A 56 15.49 0.08 3.70
C MET A 56 13.99 -0.03 3.37
N ALA A 57 13.54 -1.25 3.07
CA ALA A 57 12.21 -1.45 2.48
C ALA A 57 11.02 -1.35 3.45
N TYR A 58 11.23 -1.58 4.75
CA TYR A 58 10.15 -1.61 5.74
C TYR A 58 10.04 -0.28 6.48
N TRP A 59 9.20 0.59 5.94
CA TRP A 59 8.92 1.92 6.46
C TRP A 59 7.43 2.13 6.74
N THR A 60 7.12 3.04 7.66
CA THR A 60 5.76 3.51 7.96
C THR A 60 5.76 4.88 8.60
N ASN A 61 4.57 5.37 8.94
CA ASN A 61 4.37 6.55 9.75
C ASN A 61 3.21 6.33 10.74
N ASP A 62 2.95 7.34 11.56
CA ASP A 62 1.78 7.38 12.40
C ASP A 62 0.61 7.91 11.56
N VAL A 63 -0.26 7.03 11.07
CA VAL A 63 -1.47 7.44 10.34
C VAL A 63 -2.28 8.41 11.20
N GLY A 64 -2.56 9.59 10.65
CA GLY A 64 -3.23 10.68 11.36
C GLY A 64 -2.34 11.53 12.26
N GLY A 65 -1.03 11.27 12.28
CA GLY A 65 -0.05 11.96 13.13
C GLY A 65 0.02 11.45 14.57
N TRP A 66 1.16 11.72 15.21
CA TRP A 66 1.43 11.33 16.58
C TRP A 66 0.98 12.37 17.61
N GLN A 67 1.32 13.65 17.38
CA GLN A 67 1.16 14.70 18.39
C GLN A 67 -0.31 14.89 18.80
N TYR A 68 -0.52 15.47 19.98
CA TYR A 68 -1.86 15.86 20.45
C TYR A 68 -2.57 16.74 19.41
N LEU A 69 -3.87 16.52 19.26
CA LEU A 69 -4.71 17.39 18.44
C LEU A 69 -4.77 18.78 19.09
N PRO A 70 -4.69 19.87 18.31
CA PRO A 70 -4.94 21.21 18.83
C PRO A 70 -6.36 21.32 19.39
N ALA A 71 -6.57 22.20 20.36
CA ALA A 71 -7.89 22.43 20.96
C ALA A 71 -8.90 22.94 19.92
N GLU A 72 -8.44 23.80 19.00
CA GLU A 72 -9.20 24.35 17.90
C GLU A 72 -8.34 24.33 16.63
N HIS A 73 -8.93 24.00 15.48
CA HIS A 73 -8.34 24.14 14.16
C HIS A 73 -9.39 24.68 13.19
N HIS A 74 -8.99 25.58 12.30
CA HIS A 74 -9.87 26.15 11.30
C HIS A 74 -9.55 25.55 9.92
N PRO A 75 -10.44 24.73 9.35
CA PRO A 75 -10.26 24.18 8.01
C PRO A 75 -10.09 25.28 6.95
N ALA A 76 -9.25 25.04 5.95
CA ALA A 76 -9.07 25.97 4.82
C ALA A 76 -10.27 25.95 3.85
N HIS A 77 -10.93 24.80 3.76
CA HIS A 77 -12.09 24.49 2.94
C HIS A 77 -13.12 23.75 3.79
N PRO A 78 -14.41 23.74 3.40
CA PRO A 78 -15.42 22.94 4.08
C PRO A 78 -14.96 21.47 4.21
N PRO A 79 -14.94 20.90 5.43
CA PRO A 79 -14.58 19.50 5.62
C PRO A 79 -15.47 18.57 4.79
N LEU A 80 -14.87 17.51 4.23
CA LEU A 80 -15.60 16.50 3.46
C LEU A 80 -16.37 15.51 4.34
N LEU A 81 -16.07 15.45 5.64
CA LEU A 81 -16.71 14.59 6.62
C LEU A 81 -17.22 15.43 7.79
N ASP A 82 -18.41 15.11 8.29
CA ASP A 82 -18.98 15.74 9.47
C ASP A 82 -18.30 15.21 10.75
N PRO A 83 -17.61 16.06 11.54
CA PRO A 83 -16.95 15.66 12.79
C PRO A 83 -17.91 15.59 14.00
N SER A 84 -19.20 15.93 13.85
CA SER A 84 -20.14 16.13 14.95
C SER A 84 -20.33 14.90 15.86
N ASP A 85 -20.23 13.69 15.31
CA ASP A 85 -20.31 12.43 16.05
C ASP A 85 -18.95 11.84 16.45
N ALA A 86 -17.85 12.51 16.09
CA ALA A 86 -16.48 12.13 16.43
C ALA A 86 -15.85 13.02 17.52
N ARG A 87 -16.61 13.97 18.08
CA ARG A 87 -16.10 15.02 18.99
C ARG A 87 -15.36 14.50 20.22
N GLU A 88 -15.73 13.33 20.72
CA GLU A 88 -15.02 12.69 21.83
C GLU A 88 -13.54 12.43 21.52
N ASN A 89 -13.22 12.14 20.26
CA ASN A 89 -11.85 11.84 19.84
C ASN A 89 -11.16 13.04 19.18
N VAL A 90 -11.91 13.86 18.42
CA VAL A 90 -11.31 14.92 17.56
C VAL A 90 -11.39 16.33 18.17
N GLY A 91 -12.17 16.52 19.23
CA GLY A 91 -12.32 17.84 19.88
C GLY A 91 -12.80 18.92 18.89
N GLY A 92 -12.14 20.08 18.90
CA GLY A 92 -12.39 21.21 18.00
C GLY A 92 -11.61 21.17 16.68
N TYR A 93 -11.04 20.01 16.29
CA TYR A 93 -10.36 19.84 15.01
C TYR A 93 -11.33 19.33 13.93
N ASP A 94 -12.03 20.26 13.29
CA ASP A 94 -13.19 19.96 12.43
C ASP A 94 -12.89 19.11 11.18
N ASP A 95 -11.74 19.28 10.54
CA ASP A 95 -11.31 18.50 9.37
C ASP A 95 -10.47 17.27 9.72
N TYR A 96 -10.29 16.93 11.01
CA TYR A 96 -9.46 15.79 11.40
C TYR A 96 -9.99 14.43 10.89
N PRO A 97 -11.31 14.13 10.88
CA PRO A 97 -11.81 12.91 10.25
C PRO A 97 -11.42 12.79 8.77
N GLU A 98 -11.42 13.91 8.04
CA GLU A 98 -10.99 13.96 6.64
C GLU A 98 -9.48 13.68 6.52
N LEU A 99 -8.66 14.39 7.30
CA LEU A 99 -7.21 14.18 7.34
C LEU A 99 -6.88 12.72 7.67
N TYR A 100 -7.51 12.16 8.72
CA TYR A 100 -7.30 10.78 9.14
C TYR A 100 -7.70 9.80 8.04
N THR A 101 -8.85 10.02 7.39
CA THR A 101 -9.34 9.18 6.29
C THR A 101 -8.32 9.17 5.15
N ARG A 102 -7.91 10.33 4.62
CA ARG A 102 -6.92 10.41 3.53
C ARG A 102 -5.58 9.78 3.90
N TRP A 103 -5.13 9.97 5.13
CA TRP A 103 -3.90 9.37 5.62
C TRP A 103 -4.03 7.84 5.78
N PHE A 104 -5.19 7.34 6.14
CA PHE A 104 -5.47 5.90 6.20
C PHE A 104 -5.52 5.27 4.81
N GLU A 105 -6.09 5.96 3.81
CA GLU A 105 -6.02 5.55 2.41
C GLU A 105 -4.56 5.35 1.98
N TYR A 106 -3.69 6.32 2.26
CA TYR A 106 -2.24 6.22 2.03
C TYR A 106 -1.60 5.08 2.83
N GLY A 107 -1.93 4.97 4.13
CA GLY A 107 -1.40 3.96 5.04
C GLY A 107 -1.64 2.52 4.57
N THR A 108 -2.75 2.27 3.88
CA THR A 108 -3.05 0.98 3.25
C THR A 108 -2.00 0.56 2.21
N PHE A 109 -1.37 1.52 1.55
CA PHE A 109 -0.35 1.32 0.52
C PHE A 109 1.06 1.66 1.01
N LEU A 110 1.31 1.49 2.31
CA LEU A 110 2.65 1.51 2.90
C LEU A 110 3.22 0.11 3.10
N PRO A 111 4.55 -0.04 3.20
CA PRO A 111 5.15 -1.32 3.54
C PRO A 111 4.55 -1.91 4.81
N ILE A 112 4.42 -1.09 5.85
CA ILE A 112 3.72 -1.43 7.09
C ILE A 112 2.53 -0.48 7.27
N MET A 113 1.33 -1.04 7.42
CA MET A 113 0.13 -0.28 7.73
C MET A 113 -0.03 -0.20 9.25
N ARG A 114 -0.01 1.01 9.82
CA ARG A 114 -0.07 1.22 11.27
C ARG A 114 -0.78 2.52 11.62
N THR A 115 -1.68 2.46 12.60
CA THR A 115 -2.28 3.64 13.25
C THR A 115 -1.70 3.79 14.66
N HIS A 116 -1.32 5.01 15.03
CA HIS A 116 -0.80 5.38 16.34
C HIS A 116 -0.87 6.90 16.53
N GLY A 117 -0.92 7.35 17.78
CA GLY A 117 -0.85 8.76 18.16
C GLY A 117 -1.39 9.02 19.56
N SER A 118 -1.18 10.24 20.06
CA SER A 118 -1.55 10.73 21.39
C SER A 118 -3.03 11.12 21.53
N ARG A 119 -3.82 10.99 20.46
CA ARG A 119 -5.28 11.08 20.49
C ARG A 119 -5.90 10.04 21.44
N LYS A 120 -7.13 10.29 21.89
CA LYS A 120 -7.81 9.44 22.88
C LYS A 120 -8.02 8.01 22.37
N TYR A 121 -8.44 7.88 21.12
CA TYR A 121 -8.69 6.62 20.44
C TYR A 121 -8.04 6.61 19.05
N ASN A 122 -7.47 5.47 18.68
CA ASN A 122 -6.78 5.27 17.40
C ASN A 122 -7.55 4.34 16.46
N GLU A 123 -8.56 3.66 16.97
CA GLU A 123 -9.35 2.64 16.32
C GLU A 123 -10.30 3.23 15.28
N VAL A 124 -10.53 2.48 14.18
CA VAL A 124 -11.21 2.99 12.97
C VAL A 124 -12.63 3.50 13.20
N TRP A 125 -13.33 3.03 14.23
CA TRP A 125 -14.69 3.49 14.58
C TRP A 125 -14.71 4.83 15.34
N SER A 126 -13.53 5.42 15.63
CA SER A 126 -13.41 6.61 16.49
C SER A 126 -13.45 7.94 15.74
N TYR A 127 -13.72 7.94 14.43
CA TYR A 127 -13.65 9.11 13.55
C TYR A 127 -14.99 9.47 12.91
N GLY A 128 -16.09 8.96 13.47
CA GLY A 128 -17.45 9.28 13.05
C GLY A 128 -18.01 8.32 12.00
N LYS A 129 -19.35 8.29 11.88
CA LYS A 129 -20.07 7.32 11.04
C LYS A 129 -19.82 7.47 9.55
N GLN A 130 -19.38 8.65 9.10
CA GLN A 130 -19.04 8.88 7.69
C GLN A 130 -17.64 8.33 7.36
N ALA A 131 -16.67 8.43 8.28
CA ALA A 131 -15.31 7.94 8.08
C ALA A 131 -15.23 6.41 8.18
N GLU A 132 -15.90 5.82 9.18
CA GLU A 132 -15.82 4.39 9.51
C GLU A 132 -15.95 3.43 8.30
N PRO A 133 -16.97 3.52 7.43
CA PRO A 133 -17.10 2.62 6.28
C PRO A 133 -15.98 2.79 5.24
N ILE A 134 -15.39 3.99 5.14
CA ILE A 134 -14.25 4.25 4.25
C ILE A 134 -13.00 3.56 4.82
N LEU A 135 -12.74 3.76 6.11
CA LEU A 135 -11.63 3.12 6.82
C LEU A 135 -11.75 1.59 6.76
N GLU A 136 -12.95 1.04 6.95
CA GLU A 136 -13.23 -0.39 6.83
C GLU A 136 -12.93 -0.91 5.42
N LYS A 137 -13.37 -0.20 4.36
CA LYS A 137 -13.08 -0.55 2.95
C LYS A 137 -11.59 -0.72 2.73
N TYR A 138 -10.77 0.23 3.17
CA TYR A 138 -9.32 0.20 2.97
C TYR A 138 -8.61 -0.84 3.85
N LEU A 139 -9.12 -1.09 5.06
CA LEU A 139 -8.63 -2.17 5.91
C LEU A 139 -8.89 -3.54 5.29
N LYS A 140 -10.11 -3.78 4.78
CA LYS A 140 -10.44 -5.01 4.05
C LYS A 140 -9.58 -5.17 2.80
N LEU A 141 -9.35 -4.08 2.05
CA LEU A 141 -8.49 -4.09 0.87
C LEU A 141 -7.04 -4.51 1.22
N ARG A 142 -6.49 -4.01 2.34
CA ARG A 142 -5.16 -4.42 2.83
C ARG A 142 -5.07 -5.93 3.01
N TYR A 143 -6.07 -6.55 3.63
CA TYR A 143 -6.09 -7.99 3.87
C TYR A 143 -6.35 -8.80 2.60
N GLN A 144 -7.20 -8.31 1.70
CA GLN A 144 -7.38 -8.91 0.37
C GLN A 144 -6.07 -8.90 -0.43
N LEU A 145 -5.26 -7.85 -0.30
CA LEU A 145 -3.95 -7.78 -0.96
C LEU A 145 -2.86 -8.60 -0.27
N MET A 146 -3.11 -9.27 0.86
CA MET A 146 -2.05 -9.95 1.61
C MET A 146 -1.25 -10.97 0.79
N PRO A 147 -1.83 -11.79 -0.11
CA PRO A 147 -1.04 -12.68 -0.97
C PRO A 147 -0.06 -11.92 -1.87
N TYR A 148 -0.47 -10.76 -2.38
CA TYR A 148 0.40 -9.86 -3.14
C TYR A 148 1.50 -9.29 -2.23
N LEU A 149 1.15 -8.68 -1.11
CA LEU A 149 2.07 -8.00 -0.19
C LEU A 149 3.11 -8.94 0.42
N TYR A 150 2.67 -10.13 0.85
CA TYR A 150 3.56 -11.12 1.45
C TYR A 150 4.59 -11.63 0.44
N SER A 151 4.18 -11.77 -0.82
CA SER A 151 5.08 -12.09 -1.93
C SER A 151 6.09 -10.97 -2.23
N LEU A 152 5.70 -9.70 -2.07
CA LEU A 152 6.65 -8.58 -2.16
C LEU A 152 7.65 -8.58 -1.01
N GLY A 153 7.24 -9.02 0.19
CA GLY A 153 8.16 -9.25 1.31
C GLY A 153 9.23 -10.28 0.96
N TYR A 154 8.85 -11.38 0.32
CA TYR A 154 9.81 -12.37 -0.17
C TYR A 154 10.74 -11.80 -1.25
N LYS A 155 10.20 -11.07 -2.23
CA LYS A 155 11.04 -10.40 -3.26
C LYS A 155 12.03 -9.43 -2.63
N THR A 156 11.60 -8.69 -1.61
CA THR A 156 12.46 -7.78 -0.84
C THR A 156 13.58 -8.53 -0.15
N TYR A 157 13.27 -9.66 0.50
CA TYR A 157 14.29 -10.52 1.11
C TYR A 157 15.31 -11.03 0.08
N GLN A 158 14.86 -11.46 -1.10
CA GLN A 158 15.75 -12.01 -2.14
C GLN A 158 16.64 -10.96 -2.81
N THR A 159 16.13 -9.74 -3.01
CA THR A 159 16.76 -8.75 -3.91
C THR A 159 17.20 -7.47 -3.21
N GLY A 160 16.72 -7.21 -1.99
CA GLY A 160 16.85 -5.94 -1.30
C GLY A 160 15.97 -4.81 -1.87
N ALA A 161 15.26 -5.03 -2.98
CA ALA A 161 14.45 -4.01 -3.60
C ALA A 161 13.20 -3.71 -2.74
N PRO A 162 12.90 -2.44 -2.43
CA PRO A 162 11.69 -2.08 -1.70
C PRO A 162 10.45 -2.23 -2.57
N PHE A 163 9.29 -2.28 -1.92
CA PHE A 163 8.00 -2.29 -2.59
C PHE A 163 7.15 -1.04 -2.35
N MET A 164 7.63 -0.04 -1.62
CA MET A 164 7.26 1.35 -1.87
C MET A 164 8.42 1.97 -2.64
N ARG A 165 8.15 2.51 -3.84
CA ARG A 165 9.18 2.77 -4.84
C ARG A 165 8.91 4.10 -5.53
N ALA A 166 9.87 5.02 -5.48
CA ALA A 166 9.81 6.22 -6.28
C ALA A 166 9.75 5.85 -7.78
N LEU A 167 9.04 6.65 -8.58
CA LEU A 167 8.75 6.31 -9.97
C LEU A 167 10.02 6.05 -10.81
N PHE A 168 11.14 6.68 -10.48
CA PHE A 168 12.40 6.50 -11.22
C PHE A 168 12.98 5.09 -11.11
N MET A 169 12.58 4.32 -10.09
CA MET A 169 13.03 2.95 -9.91
C MET A 169 12.44 2.00 -10.95
N ASP A 170 11.27 2.31 -11.51
CA ASP A 170 10.55 1.49 -12.48
C ASP A 170 10.48 2.13 -13.88
N PHE A 171 10.65 3.46 -13.96
CA PHE A 171 10.58 4.26 -15.19
C PHE A 171 11.80 5.18 -15.35
N PRO A 172 13.05 4.67 -15.30
CA PRO A 172 14.25 5.51 -15.28
C PRO A 172 14.48 6.33 -16.56
N ASN A 173 13.79 5.98 -17.66
CA ASN A 173 13.93 6.63 -18.96
C ASN A 173 12.82 7.66 -19.23
N ASP A 174 11.84 7.81 -18.35
CA ASP A 174 10.82 8.85 -18.48
C ASP A 174 11.38 10.16 -17.91
N PRO A 175 11.49 11.26 -18.69
CA PRO A 175 12.08 12.50 -18.23
C PRO A 175 11.19 13.27 -17.23
N ASN A 176 9.90 12.95 -17.14
CA ASN A 176 8.92 13.75 -16.36
C ASN A 176 8.79 13.32 -14.90
N ILE A 177 9.44 12.22 -14.51
CA ILE A 177 9.21 11.55 -13.21
C ILE A 177 10.24 11.89 -12.13
N ALA A 178 11.35 12.55 -12.50
CA ALA A 178 12.48 12.76 -11.58
C ALA A 178 12.11 13.58 -10.34
N ASP A 179 11.17 14.52 -10.49
CA ASP A 179 10.73 15.42 -9.42
C ASP A 179 9.34 15.08 -8.85
N ILE A 180 8.73 13.96 -9.28
CA ILE A 180 7.44 13.52 -8.74
C ILE A 180 7.66 12.88 -7.36
N ARG A 181 7.02 13.46 -6.35
CA ARG A 181 7.27 13.16 -4.92
C ARG A 181 6.02 12.72 -4.17
N ASP A 182 4.88 12.77 -4.82
CA ASP A 182 3.55 12.59 -4.27
C ASP A 182 2.78 11.48 -5.00
N GLU A 183 3.50 10.68 -5.79
CA GLU A 183 3.05 9.48 -6.49
C GLU A 183 4.16 8.42 -6.43
N TYR A 184 3.79 7.15 -6.35
CA TYR A 184 4.78 6.08 -6.24
C TYR A 184 4.26 4.73 -6.70
N MET A 185 5.19 3.83 -7.03
CA MET A 185 4.87 2.43 -7.25
C MET A 185 4.81 1.68 -5.93
N PHE A 186 3.70 0.97 -5.71
CA PHE A 186 3.55 -0.01 -4.64
C PHE A 186 3.61 -1.42 -5.22
N GLY A 187 4.78 -2.04 -5.06
CA GLY A 187 5.21 -3.21 -5.82
C GLY A 187 5.25 -2.93 -7.34
N PRO A 188 5.27 -3.99 -8.17
CA PRO A 188 5.29 -3.81 -9.62
C PRO A 188 3.94 -3.43 -10.25
N ALA A 189 2.85 -3.44 -9.47
CA ALA A 189 1.49 -3.36 -10.02
C ALA A 189 0.85 -1.99 -9.84
N PHE A 190 0.90 -1.41 -8.65
CA PHE A 190 0.08 -0.26 -8.30
C PHE A 190 0.86 1.05 -8.40
N LEU A 191 0.33 2.05 -9.09
CA LEU A 191 0.69 3.46 -8.92
C LEU A 191 -0.30 4.09 -7.95
N VAL A 192 0.22 4.66 -6.87
CA VAL A 192 -0.55 5.23 -5.76
C VAL A 192 -0.33 6.74 -5.75
N ALA A 193 -1.41 7.52 -5.70
CA ALA A 193 -1.36 8.99 -5.69
C ALA A 193 -2.22 9.57 -4.54
N PRO A 194 -1.66 9.65 -3.30
CA PRO A 194 -2.38 10.11 -2.10
C PRO A 194 -2.94 11.53 -2.18
N VAL A 195 -4.17 11.78 -1.76
CA VAL A 195 -4.71 13.14 -1.65
C VAL A 195 -4.21 13.78 -0.36
N THR A 196 -3.33 14.79 -0.46
CA THR A 196 -2.66 15.43 0.69
C THR A 196 -3.05 16.88 0.91
N GLU A 197 -4.12 17.33 0.25
CA GLU A 197 -4.67 18.69 0.36
C GLU A 197 -6.09 18.62 0.95
N GLN A 198 -6.39 19.48 1.92
CA GLN A 198 -7.68 19.52 2.59
C GLN A 198 -8.80 19.97 1.64
N GLY A 199 -9.96 19.32 1.73
CA GLY A 199 -11.15 19.59 0.91
C GLY A 199 -11.04 19.12 -0.53
N ALA A 200 -9.92 18.52 -0.95
CA ALA A 200 -9.69 18.13 -2.33
C ALA A 200 -10.53 16.89 -2.71
N THR A 201 -11.26 17.01 -3.81
CA THR A 201 -12.09 15.94 -4.41
C THR A 201 -11.59 15.48 -5.78
N SER A 202 -10.45 16.01 -6.22
CA SER A 202 -9.71 15.59 -7.41
C SER A 202 -8.25 16.01 -7.27
N ARG A 203 -7.36 15.37 -8.02
CA ARG A 203 -5.95 15.80 -8.14
C ARG A 203 -5.40 15.49 -9.53
N GLU A 204 -4.31 16.15 -9.90
CA GLU A 204 -3.53 15.72 -11.05
C GLU A 204 -2.74 14.46 -10.68
N VAL A 205 -2.64 13.53 -11.63
CA VAL A 205 -1.84 12.31 -11.54
C VAL A 205 -1.06 12.15 -12.83
N TYR A 206 0.26 12.02 -12.75
CA TYR A 206 1.08 11.64 -13.89
C TYR A 206 1.11 10.13 -14.04
N LEU A 207 0.76 9.65 -15.23
CA LEU A 207 0.86 8.23 -15.58
C LEU A 207 2.16 8.03 -16.37
N PRO A 208 3.17 7.31 -15.84
CA PRO A 208 4.44 7.11 -16.51
C PRO A 208 4.32 6.52 -17.91
N ALA A 209 5.20 6.97 -18.81
CA ALA A 209 5.28 6.50 -20.19
C ALA A 209 5.77 5.04 -20.30
N GLY A 210 5.60 4.45 -21.49
CA GLY A 210 6.08 3.10 -21.79
C GLY A 210 5.16 1.97 -21.33
N THR A 211 4.01 2.30 -20.72
CA THR A 211 2.96 1.35 -20.38
C THR A 211 1.60 2.06 -20.33
N ASP A 212 0.53 1.28 -20.43
CA ASP A 212 -0.81 1.77 -20.15
C ASP A 212 -1.17 1.48 -18.69
N TRP A 213 -2.19 2.15 -18.20
CA TRP A 213 -2.63 2.10 -16.82
C TRP A 213 -4.12 1.84 -16.75
N TYR A 214 -4.56 1.12 -15.73
CA TYR A 214 -5.96 0.87 -15.46
C TYR A 214 -6.33 1.56 -14.15
N ASN A 215 -7.37 2.39 -14.13
CA ASN A 215 -7.93 2.85 -12.87
C ASN A 215 -8.45 1.63 -12.09
N TYR A 216 -7.94 1.40 -10.87
CA TYR A 216 -8.25 0.19 -10.09
C TYR A 216 -9.73 0.04 -9.77
N TRP A 217 -10.43 1.17 -9.62
CA TRP A 217 -11.82 1.22 -9.19
C TRP A 217 -12.81 1.07 -10.34
N THR A 218 -12.50 1.69 -11.49
CA THR A 218 -13.40 1.73 -12.66
C THR A 218 -13.02 0.74 -13.75
N ASN A 219 -11.81 0.19 -13.70
CA ASN A 219 -11.17 -0.58 -14.76
C ASN A 219 -10.95 0.19 -16.08
N GLU A 220 -11.12 1.50 -16.07
CA GLU A 220 -10.86 2.33 -17.26
C GLU A 220 -9.36 2.28 -17.61
N ARG A 221 -9.05 1.95 -18.86
CA ARG A 221 -7.69 1.96 -19.39
C ARG A 221 -7.32 3.34 -19.90
N VAL A 222 -6.17 3.84 -19.47
CA VAL A 222 -5.60 5.14 -19.84
C VAL A 222 -4.17 4.94 -20.36
N ARG A 223 -3.79 5.69 -21.40
CA ARG A 223 -2.41 5.66 -21.92
C ARG A 223 -1.46 6.36 -20.95
N GLY A 224 -0.26 5.82 -20.77
CA GLY A 224 0.81 6.50 -20.04
C GLY A 224 1.44 7.66 -20.82
N GLY A 225 2.39 8.34 -20.19
CA GLY A 225 3.12 9.50 -20.71
C GLY A 225 2.35 10.81 -20.63
N GLN A 226 1.38 10.93 -19.72
CA GLN A 226 0.54 12.12 -19.58
C GLN A 226 0.12 12.34 -18.13
N ALA A 227 -0.09 13.61 -17.77
CA ALA A 227 -0.82 13.97 -16.56
C ALA A 227 -2.31 14.03 -16.86
N ILE A 228 -3.12 13.46 -15.97
CA ILE A 228 -4.58 13.49 -16.04
C ILE A 228 -5.16 14.06 -14.74
N LYS A 229 -6.31 14.73 -14.85
CA LYS A 229 -7.11 15.07 -13.67
C LYS A 229 -7.93 13.86 -13.29
N VAL A 230 -7.79 13.41 -12.04
CA VAL A 230 -8.45 12.21 -11.52
C VAL A 230 -9.42 12.62 -10.41
N ASP A 231 -10.65 12.11 -10.50
CA ASP A 231 -11.62 12.24 -9.42
C ASP A 231 -11.14 11.47 -8.19
N ALA A 232 -11.19 12.14 -7.05
CA ALA A 232 -10.76 11.62 -5.78
C ALA A 232 -11.77 12.04 -4.70
N PRO A 233 -13.04 11.61 -4.76
CA PRO A 233 -13.96 11.80 -3.63
C PRO A 233 -13.38 11.19 -2.34
N ILE A 234 -13.93 11.54 -1.18
CA ILE A 234 -13.33 11.21 0.13
C ILE A 234 -13.11 9.71 0.35
N GLU A 235 -13.89 8.87 -0.32
CA GLU A 235 -13.84 7.42 -0.25
C GLU A 235 -12.97 6.75 -1.32
N VAL A 236 -12.31 7.53 -2.19
CA VAL A 236 -11.51 7.04 -3.32
C VAL A 236 -10.14 7.72 -3.37
N LEU A 237 -9.12 6.89 -3.21
CA LEU A 237 -7.71 7.15 -3.45
C LEU A 237 -7.43 6.93 -4.94
N PRO A 238 -6.88 7.92 -5.67
CA PRO A 238 -6.36 7.69 -7.00
C PRO A 238 -5.33 6.55 -7.02
N LEU A 239 -5.72 5.44 -7.65
CA LEU A 239 -4.99 4.19 -7.67
C LEU A 239 -5.07 3.57 -9.06
N PHE A 240 -3.91 3.35 -9.66
CA PHE A 240 -3.79 2.80 -11.01
C PHE A 240 -3.01 1.49 -11.00
N VAL A 241 -3.35 0.60 -11.92
CA VAL A 241 -2.67 -0.69 -12.09
C VAL A 241 -1.98 -0.70 -13.44
N ARG A 242 -0.70 -1.04 -13.44
CA ARG A 242 0.11 -1.14 -14.64
C ARG A 242 -0.43 -2.23 -15.57
N ALA A 243 -0.52 -1.93 -16.86
CA ALA A 243 -0.85 -2.94 -17.86
C ALA A 243 0.17 -4.10 -17.84
N GLY A 244 -0.35 -5.31 -17.94
CA GLY A 244 0.34 -6.58 -17.71
C GLY A 244 0.25 -7.08 -16.28
N ALA A 245 -0.08 -6.28 -15.26
CA ALA A 245 0.01 -6.73 -13.88
C ALA A 245 -0.89 -7.95 -13.56
N ILE A 246 -0.32 -8.88 -12.78
CA ILE A 246 -1.03 -10.01 -12.14
C ILE A 246 -1.17 -9.67 -10.66
N VAL A 247 -2.40 -9.56 -10.17
CA VAL A 247 -2.74 -9.18 -8.79
C VAL A 247 -3.52 -10.31 -8.12
N PRO A 248 -2.88 -11.15 -7.30
CA PRO A 248 -3.57 -12.14 -6.49
C PRO A 248 -4.26 -11.47 -5.29
N LEU A 249 -5.54 -11.80 -5.09
CA LEU A 249 -6.39 -11.35 -4.01
C LEU A 249 -6.81 -12.55 -3.15
N GLY A 250 -6.60 -12.41 -1.85
CA GLY A 250 -6.96 -13.41 -0.86
C GLY A 250 -8.41 -13.25 -0.38
N SER A 251 -8.96 -14.34 0.13
CA SER A 251 -10.27 -14.35 0.81
C SER A 251 -10.28 -13.47 2.04
N ALA A 252 -11.45 -13.00 2.46
CA ALA A 252 -11.59 -12.26 3.71
C ALA A 252 -11.06 -13.08 4.91
N ILE A 253 -10.23 -12.44 5.72
CA ILE A 253 -9.66 -12.95 6.98
C ILE A 253 -9.55 -11.77 7.97
N GLU A 254 -9.57 -12.08 9.26
CA GLU A 254 -9.50 -11.06 10.33
C GLU A 254 -8.06 -10.81 10.79
N ASN A 255 -7.17 -11.79 10.59
CA ASN A 255 -5.76 -11.67 10.93
C ASN A 255 -4.92 -12.67 10.11
N THR A 256 -3.63 -12.37 9.94
CA THR A 256 -2.69 -13.19 9.16
C THR A 256 -2.31 -14.52 9.83
N GLY A 257 -2.84 -14.81 11.02
CA GLY A 257 -2.74 -16.13 11.64
C GLY A 257 -3.74 -17.14 11.09
N GLN A 258 -4.77 -16.68 10.37
CA GLN A 258 -5.73 -17.52 9.65
C GLN A 258 -5.15 -17.95 8.30
N GLU A 259 -5.48 -19.17 7.86
CA GLU A 259 -5.21 -19.58 6.50
C GLU A 259 -6.06 -18.76 5.53
N GLN A 260 -5.41 -18.15 4.53
CA GLN A 260 -6.08 -17.35 3.52
C GLN A 260 -6.00 -18.05 2.16
N LYS A 261 -7.15 -18.29 1.54
CA LYS A 261 -7.21 -18.84 0.18
C LYS A 261 -7.04 -17.72 -0.84
N ILE A 262 -6.51 -18.04 -2.02
CA ILE A 262 -6.60 -17.14 -3.17
C ILE A 262 -8.05 -17.13 -3.64
N GLU A 263 -8.73 -16.00 -3.45
CA GLU A 263 -10.12 -15.81 -3.89
C GLU A 263 -10.17 -15.44 -5.38
N LYS A 264 -9.23 -14.61 -5.83
CA LYS A 264 -9.20 -14.11 -7.20
C LYS A 264 -7.77 -13.80 -7.66
N VAL A 265 -7.49 -13.98 -8.93
CA VAL A 265 -6.27 -13.47 -9.59
C VAL A 265 -6.72 -12.51 -10.68
N ARG A 266 -6.54 -11.21 -10.44
CA ARG A 266 -6.87 -10.18 -11.43
C ARG A 266 -5.70 -9.98 -12.36
N VAL A 267 -5.93 -10.08 -13.67
CA VAL A 267 -4.93 -9.78 -14.70
C VAL A 267 -5.38 -8.56 -15.47
N TYR A 268 -4.50 -7.57 -15.55
CA TYR A 268 -4.71 -6.35 -16.31
C TYR A 268 -4.00 -6.48 -17.64
N PRO A 269 -4.69 -6.76 -18.76
CA PRO A 269 -4.03 -7.08 -20.03
C PRO A 269 -3.29 -5.86 -20.62
N GLY A 270 -2.42 -6.09 -21.59
CA GLY A 270 -1.70 -5.05 -22.35
C GLY A 270 -0.20 -5.21 -22.40
N ALA A 271 0.36 -6.16 -21.64
CA ALA A 271 1.75 -6.61 -21.74
C ALA A 271 1.89 -8.00 -21.10
N ASP A 272 2.89 -8.77 -21.53
CA ASP A 272 3.29 -9.99 -20.84
C ASP A 272 3.82 -9.67 -19.44
N SER A 273 3.65 -10.58 -18.49
CA SER A 273 4.18 -10.40 -17.15
C SER A 273 4.36 -11.69 -16.38
N GLU A 274 5.10 -11.58 -15.28
CA GLU A 274 5.30 -12.65 -14.33
C GLU A 274 5.11 -12.16 -12.90
N PHE A 275 4.57 -13.03 -12.05
CA PHE A 275 4.43 -12.78 -10.62
C PHE A 275 4.66 -14.08 -9.84
N THR A 276 5.51 -14.04 -8.82
CA THR A 276 5.74 -15.20 -7.94
C THR A 276 4.91 -15.04 -6.68
N LEU A 277 3.92 -15.91 -6.50
CA LEU A 277 3.25 -16.09 -5.22
C LEU A 277 4.17 -16.82 -4.26
N TYR A 278 4.24 -16.33 -3.03
CA TYR A 278 5.04 -16.90 -1.96
C TYR A 278 4.18 -17.17 -0.72
N ASN A 279 4.41 -18.32 -0.10
CA ASN A 279 3.81 -18.66 1.19
C ASN A 279 4.75 -19.53 2.02
N ASP A 280 4.87 -19.23 3.30
CA ASP A 280 5.61 -20.02 4.30
C ASP A 280 4.77 -20.10 5.60
N ASP A 281 5.39 -20.37 6.75
CA ASP A 281 4.69 -20.44 8.04
C ASP A 281 4.37 -19.08 8.69
N GLY A 282 4.88 -17.97 8.14
CA GLY A 282 4.70 -16.61 8.64
C GLY A 282 5.41 -16.29 9.96
N LYS A 283 6.10 -17.26 10.59
CA LYS A 283 6.46 -17.20 12.02
C LYS A 283 7.92 -17.50 12.29
N THR A 284 8.50 -18.49 11.61
CA THR A 284 9.85 -18.98 11.93
C THR A 284 10.84 -18.66 10.82
N TYR A 285 12.13 -18.91 11.08
CA TYR A 285 13.18 -18.81 10.06
C TYR A 285 13.29 -20.06 9.16
N ALA A 286 12.33 -20.98 9.19
CA ALA A 286 12.39 -22.21 8.40
C ALA A 286 12.50 -21.95 6.87
N TYR A 287 11.99 -20.80 6.40
CA TYR A 287 12.14 -20.38 5.01
C TYR A 287 13.61 -20.28 4.55
N GLU A 288 14.56 -20.05 5.46
CA GLU A 288 16.01 -20.02 5.17
C GLU A 288 16.57 -21.40 4.84
N MET A 289 15.88 -22.46 5.28
CA MET A 289 16.18 -23.86 4.97
C MET A 289 15.36 -24.40 3.78
N GLY A 290 14.61 -23.53 3.09
CA GLY A 290 13.77 -23.93 1.95
C GLY A 290 12.34 -24.32 2.32
N GLU A 291 11.91 -24.15 3.57
CA GLU A 291 10.54 -24.44 4.01
C GLU A 291 9.58 -23.32 3.60
N PHE A 292 9.27 -23.27 2.32
CA PHE A 292 8.30 -22.36 1.73
C PHE A 292 7.70 -22.96 0.45
N LYS A 293 6.61 -22.36 -0.04
CA LYS A 293 5.95 -22.70 -1.29
C LYS A 293 5.99 -21.50 -2.21
N THR A 294 6.27 -21.75 -3.49
CA THR A 294 6.18 -20.73 -4.54
C THR A 294 5.31 -21.22 -5.70
N THR A 295 4.52 -20.31 -6.24
CA THR A 295 3.79 -20.48 -7.51
C THR A 295 4.20 -19.36 -8.45
N HIS A 296 4.88 -19.70 -9.53
CA HIS A 296 5.22 -18.77 -10.59
C HIS A 296 4.04 -18.62 -11.52
N LEU A 297 3.49 -17.41 -11.61
CA LEU A 297 2.41 -17.05 -12.51
C LEU A 297 3.02 -16.32 -13.71
N ARG A 298 2.60 -16.68 -14.91
CA ARG A 298 2.97 -15.99 -16.15
C ARG A 298 1.74 -15.68 -16.98
N TRP A 299 1.59 -14.43 -17.35
CA TRP A 299 0.59 -13.95 -18.29
C TRP A 299 1.22 -13.78 -19.67
N ASP A 300 0.61 -14.41 -20.66
CA ASP A 300 0.85 -14.18 -22.08
C ASP A 300 -0.30 -13.34 -22.63
N ASP A 301 -0.02 -12.08 -22.98
CA ASP A 301 -1.04 -11.15 -23.43
C ASP A 301 -1.51 -11.43 -24.86
N ALA A 302 -0.65 -11.98 -25.71
CA ALA A 302 -1.05 -12.34 -27.07
C ALA A 302 -2.03 -13.52 -27.06
N ALA A 303 -1.74 -14.53 -26.24
CA ALA A 303 -2.58 -15.71 -26.08
C ALA A 303 -3.75 -15.51 -25.10
N GLN A 304 -3.77 -14.38 -24.36
CA GLN A 304 -4.71 -14.11 -23.27
C GLN A 304 -4.76 -15.28 -22.26
N LYS A 305 -3.59 -15.79 -21.89
CA LYS A 305 -3.48 -17.02 -21.11
C LYS A 305 -2.61 -16.83 -19.87
N LEU A 306 -3.17 -17.15 -18.71
CA LEU A 306 -2.41 -17.33 -17.48
C LEU A 306 -1.89 -18.76 -17.41
N THR A 307 -0.64 -18.91 -17.00
CA THR A 307 -0.03 -20.21 -16.69
C THR A 307 0.59 -20.17 -15.30
N ARG A 308 0.69 -21.33 -14.66
CA ARG A 308 1.28 -21.48 -13.33
C ARG A 308 2.24 -22.65 -13.26
N GLN A 309 3.36 -22.46 -12.56
CA GLN A 309 4.38 -23.48 -12.29
C GLN A 309 4.79 -23.46 -10.82
N GLY A 310 5.19 -24.60 -10.26
CA GLY A 310 5.61 -24.74 -8.86
C GLY A 310 4.54 -25.39 -7.99
N THR A 311 4.59 -25.12 -6.68
CA THR A 311 3.57 -25.62 -5.76
C THR A 311 2.25 -24.90 -6.04
N PRO A 312 1.11 -25.58 -6.25
CA PRO A 312 -0.16 -24.90 -6.51
C PRO A 312 -0.61 -24.03 -5.33
N ALA A 313 -0.84 -22.73 -5.57
CA ALA A 313 -1.44 -21.82 -4.57
C ALA A 313 -2.96 -22.01 -4.40
N TRP A 314 -3.61 -22.72 -5.34
CA TRP A 314 -5.03 -23.08 -5.30
C TRP A 314 -5.26 -24.38 -6.07
N THR A 315 -6.36 -25.08 -5.77
CA THR A 315 -6.73 -26.35 -6.42
C THR A 315 -7.84 -26.22 -7.45
N GLU A 316 -8.63 -25.14 -7.38
CA GLU A 316 -9.70 -24.88 -8.35
C GLU A 316 -9.14 -24.69 -9.78
N PRO A 317 -9.95 -24.93 -10.82
CA PRO A 317 -9.62 -24.52 -12.18
C PRO A 317 -9.34 -23.02 -12.27
N ASP A 318 -8.37 -22.62 -13.10
CA ASP A 318 -7.93 -21.22 -13.18
C ASP A 318 -9.07 -20.31 -13.61
N GLU A 319 -10.00 -20.79 -14.44
CA GLU A 319 -11.17 -20.05 -14.93
C GLU A 319 -12.14 -19.62 -13.80
N ARG A 320 -12.09 -20.27 -12.64
CA ARG A 320 -12.95 -19.91 -11.49
C ARG A 320 -12.41 -18.74 -10.69
N ILE A 321 -11.10 -18.53 -10.71
CA ILE A 321 -10.46 -17.48 -9.91
C ILE A 321 -9.84 -16.38 -10.77
N LEU A 322 -9.59 -16.63 -12.04
CA LEU A 322 -8.99 -15.68 -12.97
C LEU A 322 -10.03 -14.65 -13.39
N GLU A 323 -9.71 -13.38 -13.18
CA GLU A 323 -10.44 -12.26 -13.73
C GLU A 323 -9.52 -11.48 -14.67
N ILE A 324 -9.77 -11.57 -15.98
CA ILE A 324 -9.12 -10.71 -16.96
C ILE A 324 -9.91 -9.41 -17.02
N VAL A 325 -9.27 -8.31 -16.60
CA VAL A 325 -9.90 -6.98 -16.61
C VAL A 325 -10.17 -6.57 -18.06
N LYS A 326 -11.42 -6.18 -18.33
CA LYS A 326 -11.84 -5.82 -19.69
C LYS A 326 -11.09 -4.58 -20.16
N ARG A 327 -10.67 -4.61 -21.43
CA ARG A 327 -9.99 -3.50 -22.11
C ARG A 327 -10.93 -2.34 -22.41
#